data_AF-A0AAV4BGR2-F1
#
_entry.id   AF-A0AAV4BGR2-F1
#
_cell.length_a   1.000
_cell.length_b   1.000
_cell.length_c   1.000
_cell.angle_alpha   90.00
_cell.angle_beta   90.00
_cell.angle_gamma   90.00
#
_symmetry.space_group_name_H-M   'P 1'
#
loop_
_entity.id
_entity.type
_entity.pdbx_description
1 polymer ?
#
loop_
_entity_poly.entity_id
_entity_poly.type
_entity_poly.pdbx_seq_one_letter_code
_entity_poly.pdbx_strand_id
1 'polypeptide(L)' 'MSSVTLSSITFFNGTMSNVKMAIVTMSSVTMSSVTMSTITMCNVTMSSVTMSSVTMSTITMCNVTMSNVTMSSLTIV' A
#
# COMPACT_ATOMS: atom_id res chain seq x y z
N MET A 1 15.97 9.44 -5.80
CA MET A 1 14.71 9.19 -6.52
C MET A 1 14.81 7.79 -7.08
N SER A 2 14.28 6.82 -6.36
CA SER A 2 14.49 5.40 -6.66
C SER A 2 13.14 4.84 -7.10
N SER A 3 13.02 4.49 -8.38
CA SER A 3 11.82 3.83 -8.90
C SER A 3 11.79 2.40 -8.42
N VAL A 4 10.67 1.94 -7.87
CA VAL A 4 10.50 0.55 -7.42
C VAL A 4 9.45 -0.12 -8.30
N THR A 5 9.82 -1.23 -8.92
CA THR A 5 8.90 -2.07 -9.69
C THR A 5 8.89 -3.47 -9.11
N LEU A 6 7.73 -3.94 -8.70
CA LEU A 6 7.56 -5.26 -8.07
C LEU A 6 6.37 -5.99 -8.72
N SER A 7 6.56 -7.27 -9.04
CA SER A 7 5.52 -8.09 -9.67
C SER A 7 4.48 -8.56 -8.66
N SER A 8 4.90 -9.05 -7.50
CA SER A 8 3.99 -9.47 -6.42
C SER A 8 4.60 -9.17 -5.06
N ILE A 9 3.77 -8.66 -4.15
CA ILE A 9 4.11 -8.43 -2.75
C ILE A 9 3.02 -9.01 -1.88
N THR A 10 3.43 -9.68 -0.81
CA THR A 10 2.52 -10.16 0.22
C THR A 10 3.04 -9.80 1.60
N PHE A 11 2.22 -9.14 2.41
CA PHE A 11 2.50 -8.86 3.82
C PHE A 11 1.43 -9.46 4.72
N PHE A 12 1.87 -10.24 5.71
CA PHE A 12 1.03 -10.85 6.73
C PHE A 12 1.50 -10.42 8.12
N ASN A 13 0.57 -10.01 8.99
CA ASN A 13 0.85 -9.67 10.40
C ASN A 13 2.02 -8.69 10.56
N GLY A 14 2.01 -7.61 9.77
CA GLY A 14 3.12 -6.67 9.67
C GLY A 14 2.80 -5.30 10.25
N THR A 15 3.84 -4.57 10.66
CA THR A 15 3.75 -3.14 10.95
C THR A 15 4.71 -2.38 10.06
N MET A 16 4.22 -1.33 9.39
CA MET A 16 5.03 -0.40 8.61
C MET A 16 4.88 1.00 9.18
N SER A 17 6.00 1.68 9.44
CA SER A 17 6.02 3.03 9.97
C SER A 17 7.00 3.91 9.20
N ASN A 18 6.64 5.18 9.00
CA ASN A 18 7.48 6.21 8.41
C ASN A 18 8.00 5.85 7.01
N VAL A 19 7.17 5.24 6.18
CA VAL A 19 7.56 4.84 4.81
C VAL A 19 7.40 6.01 3.86
N LYS A 20 8.45 6.30 3.08
CA LYS A 20 8.40 7.28 1.99
C LYS A 20 8.85 6.63 0.68
N MET A 21 7.98 6.61 -0.32
CA MET A 21 8.29 6.07 -1.65
C MET A 21 7.95 7.07 -2.76
N ALA A 22 8.75 7.06 -3.82
CA ALA A 22 8.55 7.91 -5.00
C ALA A 22 8.68 7.05 -6.26
N ILE A 23 7.63 7.03 -7.08
CA ILE A 23 7.48 6.19 -8.28
C ILE A 23 7.46 4.70 -7.91
N VAL A 24 6.26 4.16 -7.77
CA VAL A 24 6.05 2.76 -7.40
C VAL A 24 5.11 2.11 -8.41
N THR A 25 5.53 1.01 -9.02
CA THR A 25 4.68 0.19 -9.87
C THR A 25 4.59 -1.22 -9.30
N MET A 26 3.38 -1.66 -8.93
CA MET A 26 3.13 -3.00 -8.38
C MET A 26 2.04 -3.71 -9.17
N SER A 27 2.28 -4.96 -9.57
CA SER A 27 1.25 -5.71 -10.33
C SER A 27 0.25 -6.40 -9.39
N SER A 28 0.71 -7.02 -8.30
CA SER A 28 -0.15 -7.63 -7.29
C SER A 28 0.33 -7.29 -5.89
N VAL A 29 -0.58 -6.86 -5.02
CA VAL A 29 -0.32 -6.55 -3.60
C VAL A 29 -1.37 -7.23 -2.74
N THR A 30 -0.93 -8.05 -1.80
CA THR A 30 -1.81 -8.66 -0.79
C THR A 30 -1.35 -8.26 0.60
N MET A 31 -2.22 -7.65 1.38
CA MET A 31 -1.96 -7.30 2.78
C MET A 31 -3.02 -7.91 3.67
N SER A 32 -2.60 -8.55 4.76
CA SER A 32 -3.51 -9.10 5.76
C SER A 32 -2.99 -8.83 7.16
N SER A 33 -3.85 -8.28 8.02
CA SER A 33 -3.54 -7.94 9.42
C SER A 33 -2.33 -7.00 9.51
N VAL A 34 -2.39 -5.87 8.79
CA VAL A 34 -1.27 -4.93 8.69
C VAL A 34 -1.61 -3.61 9.36
N THR A 35 -0.68 -3.07 10.13
CA THR A 35 -0.77 -1.69 10.67
C THR A 35 0.21 -0.78 9.94
N MET A 36 -0.28 0.37 9.45
CA MET A 36 0.51 1.38 8.75
C MET A 36 0.43 2.73 9.47
N SER A 37 1.58 3.31 9.83
CA SER A 37 1.67 4.67 10.37
C SER A 37 2.58 5.55 9.53
N THR A 38 2.14 6.78 9.26
CA THR A 38 2.92 7.81 8.55
C THR A 38 3.51 7.31 7.22
N ILE A 39 2.65 7.06 6.24
CA ILE A 39 3.07 6.61 4.90
C ILE A 39 2.92 7.77 3.91
N THR A 40 3.97 8.06 3.14
CA THR A 40 3.93 9.03 2.03
C THR A 40 4.32 8.35 0.73
N MET A 41 3.43 8.36 -0.26
CA MET A 41 3.69 7.78 -1.57
C MET A 41 3.34 8.75 -2.69
N CYS A 42 4.23 8.87 -3.68
CA CYS A 42 4.03 9.69 -4.87
C CYS A 42 4.19 8.86 -6.14
N ASN A 43 3.31 9.07 -7.13
CA ASN A 43 3.30 8.39 -8.43
C ASN A 43 3.23 6.86 -8.26
N VAL A 44 2.09 6.37 -7.80
CA VAL A 44 1.89 4.93 -7.54
C VAL A 44 0.94 4.34 -8.58
N THR A 45 1.34 3.22 -9.18
CA THR A 45 0.47 2.39 -10.03
C THR A 45 0.36 1.01 -9.42
N MET A 46 -0.85 0.56 -9.12
CA MET A 46 -1.13 -0.79 -8.63
C MET A 46 -2.20 -1.48 -9.48
N SER A 47 -1.90 -2.67 -10.03
CA SER A 47 -2.87 -3.37 -10.89
C SER A 47 -3.89 -4.18 -10.07
N SER A 48 -3.43 -5.00 -9.13
CA SER A 48 -4.29 -5.80 -8.25
C SER A 48 -3.89 -5.60 -6.79
N VAL A 49 -4.86 -5.25 -5.93
CA VAL A 49 -4.65 -4.97 -4.51
C VAL A 49 -5.72 -5.69 -3.70
N THR A 50 -5.31 -6.54 -2.78
CA THR A 50 -6.19 -7.20 -1.80
C THR A 50 -5.75 -6.82 -0.40
N MET A 51 -6.67 -6.26 0.40
CA MET A 51 -6.42 -5.85 1.77
C MET A 51 -7.44 -6.47 2.73
N SER A 52 -6.94 -7.08 3.80
CA SER A 52 -7.72 -7.66 4.87
C SER A 52 -7.20 -7.18 6.22
N SER A 53 -8.09 -6.70 7.10
CA SER A 53 -7.73 -6.23 8.45
C SER A 53 -6.56 -5.25 8.45
N VAL A 54 -6.66 -4.17 7.68
CA VAL A 54 -5.62 -3.14 7.60
C VAL A 54 -6.00 -1.93 8.46
N THR A 55 -5.09 -1.49 9.32
CA THR A 55 -5.23 -0.25 10.08
C THR A 55 -4.25 0.79 9.55
N MET A 56 -4.75 1.97 9.22
CA MET A 56 -3.94 3.10 8.74
C MET A 56 -4.11 4.28 9.68
N SER A 57 -3.06 5.09 9.84
CA SER A 57 -3.18 6.39 10.49
C SER A 57 -2.94 7.54 9.52
N THR A 58 -1.76 8.16 9.54
CA THR A 58 -1.44 9.23 8.59
C THR A 58 -0.95 8.66 7.25
N ILE A 59 -1.74 8.80 6.19
CA ILE A 59 -1.39 8.37 4.83
C ILE A 59 -1.51 9.54 3.85
N THR A 60 -0.42 9.86 3.15
CA THR A 60 -0.40 10.85 2.05
C THR A 60 -0.09 10.15 0.74
N MET A 61 -0.99 10.29 -0.24
CA MET A 61 -0.89 9.66 -1.55
C MET A 61 -1.09 10.70 -2.65
N CYS A 62 -0.13 10.82 -3.57
CA CYS A 62 -0.19 11.72 -4.72
C CYS A 62 -0.05 10.92 -6.01
N ASN A 63 -0.90 11.21 -7.00
CA ASN A 63 -0.90 10.57 -8.33
C ASN A 63 -0.96 9.03 -8.22
N VAL A 64 -2.07 8.51 -7.70
CA VAL A 64 -2.27 7.07 -7.50
C VAL A 64 -3.27 6.53 -8.52
N THR A 65 -2.87 5.47 -9.22
CA THR A 65 -3.73 4.68 -10.11
C THR A 65 -3.86 3.28 -9.55
N MET A 66 -5.11 2.82 -9.36
CA MET A 66 -5.43 1.47 -8.92
C MET A 66 -6.52 0.89 -9.81
N SER A 67 -6.33 -0.34 -10.31
CA SER A 67 -7.30 -0.98 -11.22
C SER A 67 -8.25 -1.92 -10.48
N ASN A 68 -7.73 -2.93 -9.79
CA ASN A 68 -8.53 -3.95 -9.11
C ASN A 68 -8.22 -3.91 -7.62
N VAL A 69 -9.17 -3.42 -6.82
CA VAL A 69 -8.99 -3.28 -5.36
C VAL A 69 -10.10 -4.01 -4.63
N THR A 70 -9.71 -4.94 -3.75
CA THR A 70 -10.60 -5.64 -2.83
C THR A 70 -10.20 -5.30 -1.40
N MET A 71 -11.16 -4.85 -0.58
CA MET A 71 -10.95 -4.52 0.82
C MET A 71 -12.01 -5.18 1.69
N SER A 72 -11.59 -6.00 2.65
CA SER A 72 -12.50 -6.71 3.56
C SER A 72 -12.66 -5.99 4.90
N SER A 73 -11.61 -5.36 5.40
CA SER A 73 -11.63 -4.56 6.64
C SER A 73 -10.51 -3.53 6.60
N LEU A 74 -10.90 -2.26 6.70
CA LEU A 74 -10.00 -1.11 6.70
C LEU A 74 -10.44 -0.15 7.82
N THR A 75 -9.52 0.14 8.73
CA THR A 75 -9.70 1.14 9.79
C THR A 75 -8.72 2.30 9.56
N ILE A 76 -9.21 3.53 9.62
CA ILE A 76 -8.39 4.75 9.54
C ILE A 76 -8.49 5.49 10.87
N VAL A 77 -7.34 5.82 11.47
CA VAL A 77 -7.22 6.39 12.84
C VAL A 77 -6.46 7.71 12.85
#